data_AF-A0A370K6R6-F1
#
_entry.id   AF-A0A370K6R6-F1
#
_cell.length_a   1.000
_cell.length_b   1.000
_cell.length_c   1.000
_cell.angle_alpha   90.00
_cell.angle_beta   90.00
_cell.angle_gamma   90.00
#
_symmetry.space_group_name_H-M   'P 1'
#
loop_
_entity.id
_entity.type
_entity.pdbx_description
1 polymer ?
#
loop_
_entity_poly.entity_id
_entity_poly.type
_entity_poly.pdbx_seq_one_letter_code
_entity_poly.pdbx_strand_id
1 'polypeptide(L)'
;MALIGFAATTLGLSAIAGAQEVPVNQDLQRNVNQEQRIDNGMRDGQLTTREASQLEQGQAHVDRMEQRDLSRGPLTGQEQTQIQHAENVQSRDIYRDAHNSNEGNPNSASSRRMQADVQRDINQQRRIDNGVRKGSLNNAQTARLEGREARVDHMERRAGANGYVNRNEQRHVQQAENRNSRAIHRNKWQGR
;
A
#
# COMPACT_ATOMS: atom_id res chain seq x y z
N MET A 1 15.09 -69.35 -28.25
CA MET A 1 13.92 -68.96 -27.43
C MET A 1 14.47 -68.16 -26.26
N ALA A 2 14.35 -66.84 -26.08
CA ALA A 2 13.49 -65.77 -26.60
C ALA A 2 14.32 -64.45 -26.62
N LEU A 3 14.29 -63.63 -27.67
CA LEU A 3 13.51 -62.38 -27.88
C LEU A 3 13.77 -61.27 -26.83
N ILE A 4 14.46 -60.19 -27.21
CA ILE A 4 13.96 -58.82 -27.56
C ILE A 4 13.60 -57.94 -26.34
N GLY A 5 14.12 -56.70 -26.32
CA GLY A 5 13.40 -55.58 -25.71
C GLY A 5 14.24 -54.39 -25.25
N PHE A 6 14.51 -53.44 -26.14
CA PHE A 6 14.85 -52.04 -25.79
C PHE A 6 13.65 -51.36 -25.11
N ALA A 7 13.88 -50.60 -24.04
CA ALA A 7 13.01 -49.47 -23.67
C ALA A 7 13.77 -48.49 -22.76
N ALA A 8 14.33 -47.45 -23.38
CA ALA A 8 14.77 -46.25 -22.69
C ALA A 8 13.54 -45.57 -22.06
N THR A 9 13.54 -45.42 -20.73
CA THR A 9 12.57 -44.57 -20.02
C THR A 9 13.29 -43.34 -19.52
N THR A 10 13.34 -42.33 -20.39
CA THR A 10 13.62 -40.94 -20.02
C THR A 10 12.45 -40.43 -19.19
N LEU A 11 12.61 -40.37 -17.87
CA LEU A 11 11.68 -39.63 -17.01
C LEU A 11 11.89 -38.13 -17.27
N GLY A 12 10.88 -37.52 -17.90
CA GLY A 12 10.86 -36.11 -18.25
C GLY A 12 10.94 -35.24 -17.00
N LEU A 13 11.93 -34.34 -16.99
CA LEU A 13 12.02 -33.24 -16.05
C LEU A 13 10.97 -32.20 -16.49
N SER A 14 9.79 -32.22 -15.88
CA SER A 14 8.81 -31.13 -16.04
C SER A 14 9.41 -29.87 -15.42
N ALA A 15 10.01 -29.03 -16.25
CA ALA A 15 10.37 -27.66 -15.90
C ALA A 15 9.06 -26.90 -15.66
N ILE A 16 8.64 -26.80 -14.40
CA ILE A 16 7.67 -25.79 -13.99
C ILE A 16 8.38 -24.45 -14.25
N ALA A 17 7.94 -23.75 -15.30
CA ALA A 17 8.38 -22.40 -15.59
C ALA A 17 8.05 -21.54 -14.37
N GLY A 18 9.04 -21.29 -13.52
CA GLY A 18 8.93 -20.39 -12.41
C GLY A 18 8.67 -19.00 -12.96
N ALA A 19 7.42 -18.54 -12.88
CA ALA A 19 7.14 -17.11 -12.90
C ALA A 19 8.05 -16.51 -11.82
N GLN A 20 9.01 -15.69 -12.22
CA GLN A 20 9.87 -14.99 -11.28
C GLN A 20 8.96 -14.14 -10.39
N GLU A 21 8.80 -14.55 -9.13
CA GLU A 21 8.03 -13.80 -8.14
C GLU A 21 8.68 -12.43 -7.99
N VAL A 22 8.00 -11.39 -8.48
CA VAL A 22 8.45 -10.02 -8.25
C VAL A 22 8.19 -9.68 -6.78
N PRO A 23 9.19 -9.14 -6.05
CA PRO A 23 9.08 -9.00 -4.61
C PRO A 23 8.11 -7.87 -4.23
N VAL A 24 6.89 -8.25 -3.84
CA VAL A 24 5.85 -7.39 -3.23
C VAL A 24 6.41 -6.46 -2.13
N ASN A 25 7.44 -6.91 -1.42
CA ASN A 25 8.13 -6.14 -0.39
C ASN A 25 8.71 -4.80 -0.88
N GLN A 26 9.06 -4.68 -2.17
CA GLN A 26 9.61 -3.43 -2.70
C GLN A 26 8.54 -2.36 -2.84
N ASP A 27 7.35 -2.71 -3.33
CA ASP A 27 6.25 -1.76 -3.50
C ASP A 27 5.74 -1.28 -2.13
N LEU A 28 5.50 -2.21 -1.19
CA LEU A 28 5.09 -1.85 0.18
C LEU A 28 6.07 -0.91 0.89
N GLN A 29 7.39 -1.07 0.66
CA GLN A 29 8.38 -0.13 1.18
C GLN A 29 8.25 1.26 0.56
N ARG A 30 7.94 1.33 -0.73
CA ARG A 30 7.78 2.62 -1.38
C ARG A 30 6.52 3.32 -0.88
N ASN A 31 5.40 2.63 -0.68
CA ASN A 31 4.19 3.21 -0.09
C ASN A 31 4.53 3.79 1.30
N VAL A 32 5.21 3.01 2.17
CA VAL A 32 5.71 3.50 3.47
C VAL A 32 6.57 4.77 3.36
N ASN A 33 7.43 4.86 2.35
CA ASN A 33 8.31 6.01 2.16
C ASN A 33 7.54 7.23 1.63
N GLN A 34 6.54 7.01 0.79
CA GLN A 34 5.70 8.09 0.28
C GLN A 34 4.82 8.66 1.38
N GLU A 35 4.20 7.82 2.20
CA GLU A 35 3.47 8.24 3.39
C GLU A 35 4.33 9.07 4.34
N GLN A 36 5.58 8.64 4.59
CA GLN A 36 6.52 9.42 5.40
C GLN A 36 6.82 10.79 4.82
N ARG A 37 6.87 10.93 3.49
CA ARG A 37 7.08 12.23 2.84
C ARG A 37 5.84 13.12 2.98
N ILE A 38 4.63 12.56 2.94
CA ILE A 38 3.39 13.29 3.19
C ILE A 38 3.33 13.77 4.65
N ASP A 39 3.60 12.88 5.61
CA ASP A 39 3.67 13.22 7.05
C ASP A 39 4.71 14.31 7.33
N ASN A 40 5.93 14.17 6.80
CA ASN A 40 6.98 15.18 6.96
C ASN A 40 6.59 16.51 6.32
N GLY A 41 6.07 16.50 5.09
CA GLY A 41 5.63 17.72 4.41
C GLY A 41 4.53 18.45 5.20
N MET A 42 3.60 17.72 5.83
CA MET A 42 2.61 18.34 6.71
C MET A 42 3.21 18.89 8.01
N ARG A 43 4.18 18.20 8.61
CA ARG A 43 4.86 18.64 9.84
C ARG A 43 5.69 19.89 9.62
N ASP A 44 6.37 19.97 8.48
CA ASP A 44 7.23 21.08 8.10
C ASP A 44 6.42 22.26 7.51
N GLY A 45 5.11 22.08 7.30
CA GLY A 45 4.23 23.10 6.73
C GLY A 45 4.33 23.25 5.22
N GLN A 46 5.12 22.38 4.57
CA GLN A 46 5.27 22.28 3.12
C GLN A 46 4.01 21.73 2.42
N LEU A 47 3.15 21.03 3.15
CA LEU A 47 1.86 20.54 2.66
C LEU A 47 0.71 21.10 3.48
N THR A 48 -0.29 21.63 2.79
CA THR A 48 -1.59 21.93 3.39
C THR A 48 -2.37 20.64 3.64
N THR A 49 -3.38 20.69 4.52
CA THR A 49 -4.31 19.56 4.70
C THR A 49 -4.98 19.15 3.39
N ARG A 50 -5.27 20.11 2.50
CA ARG A 50 -5.91 19.84 1.23
C ARG A 50 -5.00 19.05 0.30
N GLU A 51 -3.75 19.46 0.18
CA GLU A 51 -2.75 18.76 -0.65
C GLU A 51 -2.46 17.38 -0.10
N ALA A 52 -2.22 17.25 1.21
CA ALA A 52 -2.07 15.94 1.84
C ALA A 52 -3.25 15.02 1.50
N SER A 53 -4.49 15.50 1.66
CA SER A 53 -5.68 14.72 1.28
C SER A 53 -5.70 14.31 -0.20
N GLN A 54 -5.20 15.16 -1.11
CA GLN A 54 -5.10 14.84 -2.54
C GLN A 54 -4.02 13.79 -2.80
N LEU A 55 -2.91 13.84 -2.07
CA LEU A 55 -1.86 12.83 -2.13
C LEU A 55 -2.38 11.48 -1.59
N GLU A 56 -3.22 11.46 -0.56
CA GLU A 56 -3.92 10.24 -0.11
C GLU A 56 -4.77 9.60 -1.21
N GLN A 57 -5.35 10.41 -2.11
CA GLN A 57 -6.08 9.85 -3.25
C GLN A 57 -5.18 9.08 -4.22
N GLY A 58 -3.93 9.54 -4.39
CA GLY A 58 -2.92 8.85 -5.18
C GLY A 58 -2.47 7.54 -4.53
N GLN A 59 -2.29 7.54 -3.20
CA GLN A 59 -2.00 6.32 -2.42
C GLN A 59 -3.13 5.32 -2.54
N ALA A 60 -4.36 5.79 -2.35
CA ALA A 60 -5.56 4.99 -2.54
C ALA A 60 -5.65 4.34 -3.93
N HIS A 61 -5.06 4.97 -4.95
CA HIS A 61 -5.01 4.43 -6.30
C HIS A 61 -3.95 3.33 -6.44
N VAL A 62 -2.74 3.57 -5.92
CA VAL A 62 -1.65 2.58 -5.89
C VAL A 62 -2.09 1.33 -5.13
N ASP A 63 -2.59 1.48 -3.90
CA ASP A 63 -3.03 0.37 -3.06
C ASP A 63 -4.17 -0.42 -3.70
N ARG A 64 -5.05 0.24 -4.47
CA ARG A 64 -6.09 -0.43 -5.27
C ARG A 64 -5.50 -1.25 -6.42
N MET A 65 -4.44 -0.77 -7.06
CA MET A 65 -3.74 -1.54 -8.11
C MET A 65 -3.07 -2.76 -7.50
N GLU A 66 -2.33 -2.58 -6.41
CA GLU A 66 -1.68 -3.67 -5.67
C GLU A 66 -2.71 -4.70 -5.20
N GLN A 67 -3.81 -4.26 -4.58
CA GLN A 67 -4.91 -5.13 -4.18
C GLN A 67 -5.47 -5.93 -5.34
N ARG A 68 -5.75 -5.27 -6.47
CA ARG A 68 -6.33 -5.93 -7.66
C ARG A 68 -5.38 -6.97 -8.21
N ASP A 69 -4.12 -6.63 -8.37
CA ASP A 69 -3.15 -7.44 -9.09
C ASP A 69 -2.65 -8.60 -8.20
N LEU A 70 -2.39 -8.36 -6.92
CA LEU A 70 -2.06 -9.41 -5.93
C LEU A 70 -3.22 -10.37 -5.66
N SER A 71 -4.47 -9.95 -5.83
CA SER A 71 -5.62 -10.83 -5.61
C SER A 71 -5.74 -11.95 -6.66
N ARG A 72 -5.08 -11.79 -7.81
CA ARG A 72 -5.09 -12.75 -8.93
C ARG A 72 -3.95 -13.76 -8.87
N GLY A 73 -2.99 -13.58 -7.95
CA GLY A 73 -1.80 -14.40 -7.84
C GLY A 73 -0.56 -13.53 -7.66
N PRO A 74 0.65 -14.09 -7.91
CA PRO A 74 1.87 -13.30 -7.99
C PRO A 74 1.77 -12.23 -9.09
N LEU A 75 2.40 -11.08 -8.86
CA LEU A 75 2.43 -9.99 -9.84
C LEU A 75 3.13 -10.42 -11.12
N THR A 76 2.51 -10.14 -12.26
CA THR A 76 3.18 -10.23 -13.56
C THR A 76 4.12 -9.04 -13.75
N GLY A 77 5.11 -9.16 -14.64
CA GLY A 77 6.00 -8.05 -14.96
C GLY A 77 5.28 -6.82 -15.53
N GLN A 78 4.15 -7.02 -16.23
CA GLN A 78 3.33 -5.93 -16.75
C GLN A 78 2.56 -5.22 -15.62
N GLU A 79 1.95 -5.96 -14.70
CA GLU A 79 1.27 -5.40 -13.52
C GLU A 79 2.27 -4.64 -12.64
N GLN A 80 3.46 -5.21 -12.42
CA GLN A 80 4.55 -4.54 -11.72
C GLN A 80 4.91 -3.20 -12.38
N THR A 81 5.05 -3.18 -13.71
CA THR A 81 5.40 -1.96 -14.43
C THR A 81 4.33 -0.88 -14.28
N GLN A 82 3.05 -1.26 -14.26
CA GLN A 82 1.95 -0.34 -14.03
C GLN A 82 1.97 0.23 -12.60
N ILE A 83 2.17 -0.62 -11.58
CA ILE A 83 2.30 -0.20 -10.18
C ILE A 83 3.48 0.76 -10.04
N GLN A 84 4.65 0.41 -10.57
CA GLN A 84 5.83 1.28 -10.54
C GLN A 84 5.60 2.62 -11.25
N HIS A 85 4.83 2.63 -12.33
CA HIS A 85 4.46 3.88 -12.99
C HIS A 85 3.59 4.76 -12.10
N ALA A 86 2.54 4.20 -11.49
CA ALA A 86 1.65 4.91 -10.56
C ALA A 86 2.42 5.46 -9.36
N GLU A 87 3.27 4.63 -8.75
CA GLU A 87 4.23 4.97 -7.70
C GLU A 87 5.14 6.16 -8.08
N ASN A 88 5.63 6.20 -9.32
CA ASN A 88 6.47 7.29 -9.79
C ASN A 88 5.68 8.59 -10.02
N VAL A 89 4.43 8.49 -10.49
CA VAL A 89 3.52 9.64 -10.60
C VAL A 89 3.25 10.21 -9.21
N GLN A 90 2.87 9.36 -8.26
CA GLN A 90 2.62 9.76 -6.88
C GLN A 90 3.84 10.41 -6.25
N SER A 91 5.03 9.83 -6.44
CA SER A 91 6.27 10.43 -5.93
C SER A 91 6.54 11.84 -6.47
N ARG A 92 6.24 12.08 -7.76
CA ARG A 92 6.34 13.40 -8.39
C ARG A 92 5.29 14.37 -7.87
N ASP A 93 4.07 13.91 -7.66
CA ASP A 93 2.99 14.72 -7.10
C ASP A 93 3.34 15.17 -5.67
N ILE A 94 3.81 14.26 -4.82
CA ILE A 94 4.32 14.60 -3.48
C ILE A 94 5.45 15.63 -3.57
N TYR A 95 6.38 15.47 -4.51
CA TYR A 95 7.49 16.42 -4.65
C TYR A 95 7.01 17.80 -5.06
N ARG A 96 6.13 17.86 -6.09
CA ARG A 96 5.56 19.11 -6.59
C ARG A 96 4.79 19.84 -5.48
N ASP A 97 3.94 19.11 -4.77
CA ASP A 97 3.06 19.72 -3.78
C ASP A 97 3.87 20.16 -2.55
N ALA A 98 4.91 19.41 -2.14
CA ALA A 98 5.79 19.81 -1.02
C ALA A 98 6.78 20.95 -1.36
N HIS A 99 6.98 21.28 -2.65
CA HIS A 99 7.89 22.34 -3.09
C HIS A 99 7.17 23.49 -3.81
N ASN A 100 5.85 23.57 -3.67
CA ASN A 100 5.09 24.69 -4.22
C ASN A 100 5.14 25.90 -3.26
N SER A 101 4.44 26.98 -3.62
CA SER A 101 4.37 28.19 -2.80
C SER A 101 3.26 28.17 -1.75
N ASN A 102 2.53 27.06 -1.59
CA ASN A 102 1.48 26.95 -0.61
C ASN A 102 2.08 26.58 0.75
N GLU A 103 1.58 27.22 1.80
CA GLU A 103 2.01 26.94 3.16
C GLU A 103 0.86 26.37 3.98
N GLY A 104 1.09 25.20 4.57
CA GLY A 104 0.22 24.60 5.57
C GLY A 104 0.41 25.24 6.94
N ASN A 105 -0.58 25.08 7.82
CA ASN A 105 -0.42 25.33 9.25
C ASN A 105 -0.36 23.97 9.99
N PRO A 106 0.85 23.46 10.31
CA PRO A 106 1.03 22.17 10.99
C PRO A 106 0.32 22.10 12.34
N ASN A 107 0.13 23.25 12.99
CA ASN A 107 -0.47 23.38 14.31
C ASN A 107 -1.98 23.50 14.30
N SER A 108 -2.60 23.66 13.12
CA SER A 108 -4.05 23.71 13.02
C SER A 108 -4.68 22.39 13.47
N ALA A 109 -5.87 22.46 14.06
CA ALA A 109 -6.58 21.26 14.50
C ALA A 109 -6.88 20.29 13.33
N SER A 110 -7.05 20.82 12.12
CA SER A 110 -7.24 20.04 10.89
C SER A 110 -5.95 19.34 10.46
N SER A 111 -4.83 20.06 10.42
CA SER A 111 -3.54 19.46 10.03
C SER A 111 -3.09 18.39 11.03
N ARG A 112 -3.21 18.64 12.34
CA ARG A 112 -2.91 17.62 13.37
C ARG A 112 -3.76 16.35 13.26
N ARG A 113 -5.00 16.50 12.78
CA ARG A 113 -5.91 15.38 12.55
C ARG A 113 -5.45 14.52 11.36
N MET A 114 -5.17 15.17 10.23
CA MET A 114 -4.61 14.50 9.05
C MET A 114 -3.25 13.86 9.34
N GLN A 115 -2.33 14.57 10.02
CA GLN A 115 -1.04 14.01 10.44
C GLN A 115 -1.19 12.76 11.31
N ALA A 116 -2.20 12.70 12.17
CA ALA A 116 -2.44 11.52 13.01
C ALA A 116 -2.93 10.31 12.20
N ASP A 117 -3.68 10.55 11.13
CA ASP A 117 -4.22 9.54 10.23
C ASP A 117 -3.10 8.99 9.33
N VAL A 118 -2.40 9.87 8.58
CA VAL A 118 -1.19 9.51 7.78
C VAL A 118 -0.14 8.79 8.63
N GLN A 119 0.11 9.25 9.87
CA GLN A 119 1.04 8.55 10.77
C GLN A 119 0.55 7.15 11.14
N ARG A 120 -0.75 6.92 11.24
CA ARG A 120 -1.31 5.58 11.45
C ARG A 120 -1.11 4.74 10.20
N ASP A 121 -1.31 5.25 9.00
CA ASP A 121 -1.14 4.51 7.74
C ASP A 121 0.30 4.07 7.53
N ILE A 122 1.28 4.94 7.80
CA ILE A 122 2.70 4.56 7.88
C ILE A 122 2.90 3.33 8.76
N ASN A 123 2.27 3.31 9.94
CA ASN A 123 2.43 2.21 10.89
C ASN A 123 1.68 0.95 10.44
N GLN A 124 0.55 1.09 9.76
CA GLN A 124 -0.20 -0.01 9.17
C GLN A 124 0.58 -0.65 8.02
N GLN A 125 1.07 0.16 7.09
CA GLN A 125 1.86 -0.29 5.95
C GLN A 125 3.16 -0.98 6.38
N ARG A 126 3.89 -0.40 7.34
CA ARG A 126 5.05 -1.09 7.96
C ARG A 126 4.68 -2.43 8.57
N ARG A 127 3.48 -2.57 9.15
CA ARG A 127 3.06 -3.86 9.74
C ARG A 127 2.73 -4.87 8.65
N ILE A 128 2.10 -4.46 7.54
CA ILE A 128 1.81 -5.32 6.39
C ILE A 128 3.12 -5.79 5.75
N ASP A 129 3.99 -4.84 5.40
CA ASP A 129 5.34 -5.05 4.87
C ASP A 129 6.16 -6.04 5.71
N ASN A 130 6.23 -5.82 7.03
CA ASN A 130 6.88 -6.77 7.94
C ASN A 130 6.20 -8.15 7.98
N GLY A 131 4.89 -8.20 7.76
CA GLY A 131 4.14 -9.44 7.71
C GLY A 131 4.50 -10.29 6.48
N VAL A 132 4.63 -9.63 5.32
CA VAL A 132 5.08 -10.25 4.06
C VAL A 132 6.53 -10.70 4.16
N ARG A 133 7.45 -9.85 4.63
CA ARG A 133 8.87 -10.22 4.81
C ARG A 133 9.07 -11.44 5.69
N LYS A 134 8.25 -11.59 6.73
CA LYS A 134 8.33 -12.71 7.67
C LYS A 134 7.58 -13.96 7.17
N GLY A 135 6.93 -13.91 6.02
CA GLY A 135 6.09 -14.98 5.48
C GLY A 135 4.77 -15.20 6.25
N SER A 136 4.44 -14.33 7.20
CA SER A 136 3.20 -14.40 7.99
C SER A 136 1.96 -13.87 7.26
N LEU A 137 2.17 -13.16 6.14
CA LEU A 137 1.13 -12.72 5.22
C LEU A 137 1.44 -13.25 3.82
N ASN A 138 0.48 -13.91 3.19
CA ASN A 138 0.55 -14.29 1.78
C ASN A 138 -0.09 -13.22 0.86
N ASN A 139 0.10 -13.35 -0.46
CA ASN A 139 -0.38 -12.37 -1.45
C ASN A 139 -1.89 -12.07 -1.33
N ALA A 140 -2.73 -13.08 -1.10
CA ALA A 140 -4.17 -12.88 -0.97
C ALA A 140 -4.53 -12.14 0.33
N GLN A 141 -3.80 -12.37 1.42
CA GLN A 141 -3.95 -11.62 2.66
C GLN A 141 -3.45 -10.18 2.50
N THR A 142 -2.30 -9.98 1.87
CA THR A 142 -1.74 -8.65 1.56
C THR A 142 -2.70 -7.86 0.69
N ALA A 143 -3.18 -8.43 -0.42
CA ALA A 143 -4.17 -7.79 -1.29
C ALA A 143 -5.41 -7.30 -0.54
N ARG A 144 -5.92 -8.10 0.40
CA ARG A 144 -7.07 -7.72 1.23
C ARG A 144 -6.77 -6.59 2.21
N LEU A 145 -5.51 -6.44 2.62
CA LEU A 145 -5.05 -5.38 3.51
C LEU A 145 -4.81 -4.09 2.72
N GLU A 146 -4.13 -4.15 1.56
CA GLU A 146 -4.00 -2.99 0.65
C GLU A 146 -5.39 -2.45 0.25
N GLY A 147 -6.36 -3.32 -0.03
CA GLY A 147 -7.73 -2.86 -0.34
C GLY A 147 -8.45 -2.19 0.84
N ARG A 148 -7.98 -2.41 2.08
CA ARG A 148 -8.49 -1.73 3.27
C ARG A 148 -7.79 -0.39 3.48
N GLU A 149 -6.47 -0.32 3.28
CA GLU A 149 -5.70 0.95 3.26
C GLU A 149 -6.30 1.88 2.21
N ALA A 150 -6.42 1.42 0.96
CA ALA A 150 -7.01 2.21 -0.12
C ALA A 150 -8.42 2.78 0.16
N ARG A 151 -9.17 2.12 1.05
CA ARG A 151 -10.48 2.60 1.49
C ARG A 151 -10.35 3.68 2.57
N VAL A 152 -9.40 3.52 3.50
CA VAL A 152 -9.05 4.51 4.52
C VAL A 152 -8.54 5.78 3.85
N ASP A 153 -7.56 5.70 2.96
CA ASP A 153 -7.00 6.84 2.22
C ASP A 153 -8.09 7.59 1.44
N HIS A 154 -9.03 6.86 0.84
CA HIS A 154 -10.18 7.48 0.16
C HIS A 154 -11.10 8.24 1.15
N MET A 155 -11.28 7.73 2.37
CA MET A 155 -12.01 8.45 3.42
C MET A 155 -11.26 9.71 3.86
N GLU A 156 -9.93 9.63 3.97
CA GLU A 156 -9.06 10.75 4.34
C GLU A 156 -9.05 11.84 3.27
N ARG A 157 -8.93 11.44 2.00
CA ARG A 157 -9.14 12.33 0.85
C ARG A 157 -10.46 13.09 0.98
N ARG A 158 -11.54 12.37 1.27
CA ARG A 158 -12.88 12.97 1.37
C ARG A 158 -12.97 13.93 2.56
N ALA A 159 -12.40 13.56 3.70
CA ALA A 159 -12.38 14.38 4.90
C ALA A 159 -11.57 15.68 4.70
N GLY A 160 -10.44 15.61 4.00
CA GLY A 160 -9.59 16.77 3.73
C GLY A 160 -9.95 17.55 2.47
N ALA A 161 -11.02 17.20 1.75
CA ALA A 161 -11.26 17.68 0.39
C ALA A 161 -11.47 19.19 0.25
N ASN A 162 -12.10 19.77 1.27
CA ASN A 162 -12.32 21.21 1.44
C ASN A 162 -11.14 21.91 2.15
N GLY A 163 -10.05 21.19 2.44
CA GLY A 163 -8.91 21.68 3.21
C GLY A 163 -9.11 21.68 4.73
N TYR A 164 -10.20 21.10 5.23
CA TYR A 164 -10.52 21.06 6.65
C TYR A 164 -11.13 19.71 7.08
N VAL A 165 -10.38 18.95 7.88
CA VAL A 165 -10.89 17.73 8.51
C VAL A 165 -11.65 18.10 9.79
N ASN A 166 -12.94 17.79 9.84
CA ASN A 166 -13.76 18.03 11.03
C ASN A 166 -13.78 16.82 11.99
N ARG A 167 -14.33 16.98 13.20
CA ARG A 167 -14.33 15.92 14.23
C ARG A 167 -15.17 14.69 13.86
N ASN A 168 -16.26 14.87 13.12
CA ASN A 168 -17.12 13.76 12.71
C ASN A 168 -16.47 12.95 11.59
N GLU A 169 -15.90 13.63 10.59
CA GLU A 169 -15.08 13.00 9.54
C GLU A 169 -13.93 12.20 10.16
N GLN A 170 -13.18 12.82 11.06
CA GLN A 170 -12.12 12.16 11.81
C GLN A 170 -12.60 10.88 12.50
N ARG A 171 -13.75 10.94 13.17
CA ARG A 171 -14.30 9.78 13.87
C ARG A 171 -14.58 8.62 12.90
N HIS A 172 -15.03 8.91 11.69
CA HIS A 172 -15.28 7.90 10.68
C HIS A 172 -13.98 7.28 10.15
N VAL A 173 -12.96 8.10 9.87
CA VAL A 173 -11.61 7.66 9.50
C VAL A 173 -11.03 6.75 10.59
N GLN A 174 -11.01 7.22 11.83
CA GLN A 174 -10.52 6.46 12.99
C GLN A 174 -11.25 5.13 13.20
N GLN A 175 -12.56 5.07 12.95
CA GLN A 175 -13.26 3.80 13.04
C GLN A 175 -12.83 2.82 11.94
N ALA A 176 -12.55 3.32 10.73
CA ALA A 176 -12.06 2.51 9.63
C ALA A 176 -10.63 2.00 9.90
N GLU A 177 -9.71 2.89 10.28
CA GLU A 177 -8.33 2.53 10.63
C GLU A 177 -8.30 1.52 11.80
N ASN A 178 -9.14 1.70 12.82
CA ASN A 178 -9.22 0.75 13.93
C ASN A 178 -9.74 -0.64 13.51
N ARG A 179 -10.60 -0.72 12.49
CA ARG A 179 -11.01 -2.01 11.90
C ARG A 179 -9.88 -2.61 11.10
N ASN A 180 -9.12 -1.77 10.38
CA ASN A 180 -8.00 -2.19 9.57
C ASN A 180 -6.82 -2.70 10.41
N SER A 181 -6.41 -1.94 11.42
CA SER A 181 -5.40 -2.34 12.41
C SER A 181 -5.67 -3.72 13.03
N ARG A 182 -6.94 -4.00 13.40
CA ARG A 182 -7.39 -5.33 13.88
C ARG A 182 -7.29 -6.41 12.82
N ALA A 183 -7.61 -6.10 11.56
CA ALA A 183 -7.45 -7.05 10.45
C ALA A 183 -5.97 -7.41 10.24
N ILE A 184 -5.08 -6.41 10.20
CA ILE A 184 -3.62 -6.63 10.11
C ILE A 184 -3.15 -7.49 11.29
N HIS A 185 -3.64 -7.21 12.50
CA HIS A 185 -3.27 -8.01 13.68
C HIS A 185 -3.71 -9.47 13.53
N ARG A 186 -4.99 -9.72 13.21
CA ARG A 186 -5.50 -11.10 13.08
C ARG A 186 -4.77 -11.91 12.03
N ASN A 187 -4.50 -11.33 10.86
CA ASN A 187 -3.82 -12.04 9.78
C ASN A 187 -2.38 -12.45 10.16
N LYS A 188 -1.67 -11.65 10.98
CA LYS A 188 -0.33 -12.01 11.48
C LYS A 188 -0.29 -13.27 12.35
N TRP A 189 -1.38 -13.62 13.02
CA TRP A 189 -1.42 -14.77 13.93
C TRP A 189 -1.96 -16.05 13.28
N GLN A 190 -2.61 -15.95 12.11
CA GLN A 190 -3.20 -17.09 11.39
C GLN A 190 -2.21 -17.80 10.45
N GLY A 191 -0.97 -17.29 10.31
CA GLY A 191 0.07 -17.86 9.45
C GLY A 191 0.91 -18.98 10.08
N ARG A 192 0.30 -19.85 10.91
CA ARG A 192 0.97 -21.06 11.47
C ARG A 192 0.19 -22.31 11.09
#